data_AF-A0AA36FZC1-F1
#
_entry.id   AF-A0AA36FZC1-F1
#
_cell.length_a   1.000
_cell.length_b   1.000
_cell.length_c   1.000
_cell.angle_alpha   90.00
_cell.angle_beta   90.00
_cell.angle_gamma   90.00
#
_symmetry.space_group_name_H-M   'P 1'
#
loop_
_entity.id
_entity.type
_entity.pdbx_description
1 polymer ?
#
loop_
_entity_poly.entity_id
_entity_poly.type
_entity_poly.pdbx_seq_one_letter_code
_entity_poly.pdbx_strand_id
1 'polypeptide(L)'
;MHNQRTKTIFKFSRWEWSRIQEDGANLVNAYGPGMTGLINIGSSCYMNSVIQGLLLVPDFCERFGGARALETLHSLPPNDVFKDFNAQLARLVSSMMSGDYALPDGPHNGIKPTQFKRVAGANHPEFQTAKQQDAEEYVRYIIEKISSNTPAGTPDPTLAFKFNKEERLQDVNTGSVRYTNQEETILSLPVPKLAMHPLPDQENRFTAEFGSCLASVFEPETLGERYQKTMRFKTFPDFLLVQLQRFTIDETNFQQKKLDVDIQVPEHLDLAAFRGHGLQDGEVAMPENEEVVALAPQPAVDENAVAQLEAMGFSRNASMKAVIETKNNGAEAAAEWLMSRLDDPTINDPPAAQVAGSGAGTSAHIDNESVATLEGFGFTRHEARYGLQKFNFDANRAAEWLFEHRDEVPQAAGEPAEAAPAAVAPRAVEMRDGNSTYQLVGFISHMGSSPHSGHYVAHLLRGDQWVLFNDEKVAYSQQPPKQLAYLYIYKRV
;
A
#
# COMPACT_ATOMS: atom_id res chain seq x y z
N MET A 1 -3.75 -16.07 37.78
CA MET A 1 -3.52 -15.01 36.77
C MET A 1 -3.98 -15.38 35.35
N HIS A 2 -3.80 -16.63 34.87
CA HIS A 2 -4.26 -17.03 33.53
C HIS A 2 -5.80 -16.93 33.34
N ASN A 3 -6.58 -17.33 34.35
CA ASN A 3 -8.06 -17.39 34.27
C ASN A 3 -8.77 -16.00 34.31
N GLN A 4 -8.08 -14.93 34.74
CA GLN A 4 -8.61 -13.56 34.73
C GLN A 4 -8.39 -12.89 33.37
N ARG A 5 -7.19 -13.02 32.77
CA ARG A 5 -6.91 -12.48 31.43
C ARG A 5 -7.87 -13.03 30.37
N THR A 6 -8.13 -14.35 30.40
CA THR A 6 -9.07 -14.99 29.46
C THR A 6 -10.49 -14.44 29.64
N LYS A 7 -10.98 -14.29 30.88
CA LYS A 7 -12.33 -13.71 31.14
C LYS A 7 -12.45 -12.25 30.70
N THR A 8 -11.39 -11.44 30.83
CA THR A 8 -11.38 -10.04 30.38
C THR A 8 -11.38 -9.95 28.85
N ILE A 9 -10.57 -10.76 28.16
CA ILE A 9 -10.54 -10.82 26.68
C ILE A 9 -11.91 -11.26 26.12
N PHE A 10 -12.54 -12.28 26.68
CA PHE A 10 -13.87 -12.74 26.25
C PHE A 10 -14.98 -11.71 26.49
N LYS A 11 -14.92 -10.95 27.60
CA LYS A 11 -15.87 -9.86 27.88
C LYS A 11 -15.66 -8.66 26.95
N PHE A 12 -14.41 -8.32 26.64
CA PHE A 12 -14.04 -7.24 25.74
C PHE A 12 -14.56 -7.48 24.32
N SER A 13 -14.27 -8.66 23.75
CA SER A 13 -14.77 -9.01 22.42
C SER A 13 -16.30 -8.93 22.36
N ARG A 14 -17.02 -9.43 23.37
CA ARG A 14 -18.50 -9.37 23.34
C ARG A 14 -19.06 -7.94 23.39
N TRP A 15 -18.42 -7.04 24.14
CA TRP A 15 -18.84 -5.64 24.22
C TRP A 15 -18.55 -4.89 22.92
N GLU A 16 -17.36 -5.06 22.35
CA GLU A 16 -16.96 -4.42 21.09
C GLU A 16 -17.91 -4.83 19.95
N TRP A 17 -18.23 -6.12 19.88
CA TRP A 17 -19.17 -6.65 18.89
C TRP A 17 -20.57 -6.04 19.04
N SER A 18 -21.09 -6.01 20.27
CA SER A 18 -22.41 -5.44 20.55
C SER A 18 -22.48 -3.95 20.25
N ARG A 19 -21.43 -3.18 20.58
CA ARG A 19 -21.39 -1.74 20.29
C ARG A 19 -21.23 -1.48 18.79
N ILE A 20 -20.42 -2.27 18.09
CA ILE A 20 -20.16 -2.07 16.66
C ILE A 20 -21.37 -2.44 15.80
N GLN A 21 -22.09 -3.50 16.16
CA GLN A 21 -23.29 -3.95 15.43
C GLN A 21 -24.59 -3.30 15.95
N GLU A 22 -24.46 -2.44 16.97
CA GLU A 22 -25.59 -1.86 17.72
C GLU A 22 -26.56 -2.94 18.21
N ASP A 23 -26.03 -4.06 18.69
CA ASP A 23 -26.81 -5.17 19.22
C ASP A 23 -27.63 -4.71 20.42
N GLY A 24 -28.95 -4.86 20.33
CA GLY A 24 -29.91 -4.39 21.33
C GLY A 24 -30.67 -3.13 20.90
N ALA A 25 -30.20 -2.43 19.86
CA ALA A 25 -31.03 -1.46 19.15
C ALA A 25 -31.96 -2.19 18.18
N ASN A 26 -33.24 -1.79 18.14
CA ASN A 26 -34.17 -2.26 17.12
C ASN A 26 -33.91 -1.48 15.82
N LEU A 27 -32.80 -1.79 15.15
CA LEU A 27 -32.45 -1.15 13.87
C LEU A 27 -33.48 -1.52 12.80
N VAL A 28 -33.87 -0.52 12.00
CA VAL A 28 -34.78 -0.70 10.87
C VAL A 28 -33.94 -1.08 9.66
N ASN A 29 -34.31 -2.17 8.97
CA ASN A 29 -33.66 -2.58 7.73
C ASN A 29 -33.76 -1.48 6.68
N ALA A 30 -32.67 -1.24 5.96
CA ALA A 30 -32.63 -0.31 4.84
C ALA A 30 -32.79 -1.08 3.52
N TYR A 31 -33.51 -0.48 2.58
CA TYR A 31 -33.90 -1.10 1.30
C TYR A 31 -33.72 -0.10 0.15
N GLY A 32 -33.68 -0.61 -1.07
CA GLY A 32 -33.60 0.17 -2.31
C GLY A 32 -32.19 0.31 -2.90
N PRO A 33 -32.05 1.16 -3.93
CA PRO A 33 -30.79 1.40 -4.65
C PRO A 33 -29.62 1.74 -3.73
N GLY A 34 -28.51 1.02 -3.84
CA GLY A 34 -27.31 1.25 -3.02
C GLY A 34 -27.42 0.77 -1.58
N MET A 35 -28.52 0.11 -1.21
CA MET A 35 -28.76 -0.49 0.12
C MET A 35 -28.71 -2.02 0.08
N THR A 36 -28.10 -2.60 -0.96
CA THR A 36 -27.99 -4.05 -1.11
C THR A 36 -26.88 -4.62 -0.23
N GLY A 37 -27.21 -5.61 0.59
CA GLY A 37 -26.24 -6.38 1.37
C GLY A 37 -25.41 -7.34 0.51
N LEU A 38 -24.20 -7.65 0.97
CA LEU A 38 -23.31 -8.63 0.33
C LEU A 38 -23.19 -9.88 1.20
N ILE A 39 -23.69 -11.00 0.70
CA ILE A 39 -23.70 -12.28 1.42
C ILE A 39 -22.25 -12.72 1.67
N ASN A 40 -21.93 -13.04 2.92
CA ASN A 40 -20.61 -13.55 3.30
C ASN A 40 -20.33 -14.89 2.61
N ILE A 41 -19.22 -14.99 1.89
CA ILE A 41 -18.83 -16.20 1.13
C ILE A 41 -17.68 -16.96 1.79
N GLY A 42 -17.56 -16.84 3.11
CA GLY A 42 -16.46 -17.37 3.91
C GLY A 42 -15.36 -16.33 4.03
N SER A 43 -15.30 -15.67 5.18
CA SER A 43 -14.26 -14.68 5.52
C SER A 43 -14.19 -13.48 4.57
N SER A 44 -15.28 -13.12 3.88
CA SER A 44 -15.28 -12.06 2.86
C SER A 44 -15.71 -10.68 3.37
N CYS A 45 -15.90 -10.51 4.68
CA CYS A 45 -16.43 -9.28 5.25
C CYS A 45 -15.52 -8.05 5.04
N TYR A 46 -14.20 -8.25 4.95
CA TYR A 46 -13.25 -7.19 4.57
C TYR A 46 -13.57 -6.64 3.17
N MET A 47 -13.72 -7.52 2.18
CA MET A 47 -14.07 -7.18 0.80
C MET A 47 -15.45 -6.53 0.75
N ASN A 48 -16.43 -7.11 1.44
CA ASN A 48 -17.79 -6.58 1.46
C ASN A 48 -17.81 -5.14 1.99
N SER A 49 -17.14 -4.88 3.11
CA SER A 49 -17.06 -3.55 3.72
C SER A 49 -16.36 -2.53 2.81
N VAL A 50 -15.26 -2.93 2.18
CA VAL A 50 -14.49 -2.06 1.26
C VAL A 50 -15.31 -1.72 0.02
N ILE A 51 -15.91 -2.71 -0.65
CA ILE A 51 -16.72 -2.47 -1.86
C ILE A 51 -17.91 -1.56 -1.53
N GLN A 52 -18.59 -1.77 -0.40
CA GLN A 52 -19.66 -0.85 0.04
C GLN A 52 -19.15 0.59 0.21
N GLY A 53 -17.94 0.76 0.77
CA GLY A 53 -17.28 2.05 0.90
C GLY A 53 -17.00 2.72 -0.45
N LEU A 54 -16.58 1.96 -1.47
CA LEU A 54 -16.34 2.49 -2.82
C LEU A 54 -17.61 3.08 -3.47
N LEU A 55 -18.81 2.61 -3.10
CA LEU A 55 -20.08 3.18 -3.57
C LEU A 55 -20.34 4.61 -3.01
N LEU A 56 -19.49 5.15 -2.13
CA LEU A 56 -19.53 6.57 -1.78
C LEU A 56 -18.97 7.47 -2.89
N VAL A 57 -18.16 6.91 -3.79
CA VAL A 57 -17.45 7.68 -4.83
C VAL A 57 -18.30 7.73 -6.11
N PRO A 58 -18.73 8.94 -6.54
CA PRO A 58 -19.54 9.09 -7.74
C PRO A 58 -18.88 8.51 -8.99
N ASP A 59 -17.59 8.76 -9.18
CA ASP A 59 -16.81 8.27 -10.33
C ASP A 59 -16.79 6.75 -10.43
N PHE A 60 -16.69 6.07 -9.28
CA PHE A 60 -16.74 4.61 -9.20
C PHE A 60 -18.14 4.10 -9.57
N CYS A 61 -19.18 4.72 -9.03
CA CYS A 61 -20.57 4.41 -9.34
C CYS A 61 -20.93 4.70 -10.81
N GLU A 62 -20.41 5.78 -11.40
CA GLU A 62 -20.62 6.11 -12.81
C GLU A 62 -19.92 5.11 -13.72
N ARG A 63 -18.69 4.71 -13.36
CA ARG A 63 -17.90 3.78 -14.17
C ARG A 63 -18.47 2.36 -14.18
N PHE A 64 -18.87 1.86 -13.01
CA PHE A 64 -19.27 0.45 -12.84
C PHE A 64 -20.78 0.26 -12.63
N GLY A 65 -21.57 1.35 -12.61
CA GLY A 65 -23.02 1.33 -12.55
C GLY A 65 -23.70 1.78 -13.84
N GLY A 66 -25.03 1.72 -13.86
CA GLY A 66 -25.87 2.30 -14.91
C GLY A 66 -25.51 1.90 -16.34
N ALA A 67 -25.49 2.89 -17.24
CA ALA A 67 -25.24 2.67 -18.67
C ALA A 67 -23.80 2.21 -18.98
N ARG A 68 -22.79 2.72 -18.26
CA ARG A 68 -21.38 2.36 -18.47
C ARG A 68 -21.09 0.90 -18.09
N ALA A 69 -21.78 0.39 -17.07
CA ALA A 69 -21.74 -1.03 -16.74
C ALA A 69 -22.22 -1.89 -17.93
N LEU A 70 -23.34 -1.50 -18.56
CA LEU A 70 -23.87 -2.22 -19.73
C LEU A 70 -22.94 -2.11 -20.94
N GLU A 71 -22.34 -0.95 -21.19
CA GLU A 71 -21.32 -0.77 -22.24
C GLU A 71 -20.15 -1.74 -22.03
N THR A 72 -19.62 -1.82 -20.82
CA THR A 72 -18.52 -2.72 -20.45
C THR A 72 -18.91 -4.18 -20.71
N LEU A 73 -20.11 -4.59 -20.28
CA LEU A 73 -20.60 -5.95 -20.48
C LEU A 73 -20.84 -6.30 -21.95
N HIS A 74 -21.33 -5.36 -22.76
CA HIS A 74 -21.60 -5.57 -24.19
C HIS A 74 -20.35 -5.49 -25.06
N SER A 75 -19.27 -4.85 -24.58
CA SER A 75 -17.99 -4.82 -25.31
C SER A 75 -17.24 -6.14 -25.35
N LEU A 76 -17.69 -7.15 -24.59
CA LEU A 76 -17.02 -8.43 -24.43
C LEU A 76 -17.88 -9.58 -24.99
N PRO A 77 -17.24 -10.63 -25.55
CA PRO A 77 -17.93 -11.88 -25.84
C PRO A 77 -18.57 -12.47 -24.56
N PRO A 78 -19.78 -13.06 -24.63
CA PRO A 78 -20.47 -13.58 -23.44
C PRO A 78 -19.68 -14.57 -22.58
N ASN A 79 -18.78 -15.34 -23.20
CA ASN A 79 -17.94 -16.31 -22.49
C ASN A 79 -16.79 -15.66 -21.70
N ASP A 80 -16.40 -14.44 -22.06
CA ASP A 80 -15.26 -13.74 -21.45
C ASP A 80 -15.70 -12.85 -20.29
N VAL A 81 -16.97 -12.44 -20.27
CA VAL A 81 -17.59 -11.70 -19.15
C VAL A 81 -17.30 -12.36 -17.80
N PHE A 82 -17.33 -13.70 -17.73
CA PHE A 82 -17.08 -14.44 -16.49
C PHE A 82 -15.62 -14.38 -16.00
N LYS A 83 -14.67 -14.02 -16.85
CA LYS A 83 -13.24 -13.97 -16.52
C LYS A 83 -12.70 -12.55 -16.42
N ASP A 84 -13.38 -11.60 -17.06
CA ASP A 84 -12.97 -10.21 -17.10
C ASP A 84 -13.25 -9.48 -15.77
N PHE A 85 -12.26 -8.73 -15.29
CA PHE A 85 -12.32 -8.02 -14.02
C PHE A 85 -13.35 -6.88 -14.06
N ASN A 86 -13.29 -6.02 -15.07
CA ASN A 86 -14.18 -4.87 -15.20
C ASN A 86 -15.63 -5.31 -15.38
N ALA A 87 -15.87 -6.38 -16.13
CA ALA A 87 -17.19 -6.96 -16.34
C ALA A 87 -17.78 -7.51 -15.02
N GLN A 88 -16.99 -8.24 -14.23
CA GLN A 88 -17.47 -8.74 -12.93
C GLN A 88 -17.70 -7.63 -11.91
N LEU A 89 -16.84 -6.60 -11.91
CA LEU A 89 -17.02 -5.43 -11.05
C LEU A 89 -18.25 -4.62 -11.47
N ALA A 90 -18.43 -4.37 -12.77
CA ALA A 90 -19.60 -3.70 -13.33
C ALA A 90 -20.90 -4.46 -13.02
N ARG A 91 -20.91 -5.79 -13.16
CA ARG A 91 -22.06 -6.62 -12.79
C ARG A 91 -22.40 -6.50 -11.30
N LEU A 92 -21.39 -6.54 -10.43
CA LEU A 92 -21.58 -6.42 -8.99
C LEU A 92 -22.14 -5.04 -8.62
N VAL A 93 -21.48 -3.97 -9.05
CA VAL A 93 -21.86 -2.59 -8.71
C VAL A 93 -23.22 -2.22 -9.28
N SER A 94 -23.49 -2.53 -10.56
CA SER A 94 -24.82 -2.30 -11.15
C SER A 94 -25.94 -3.03 -10.39
N SER A 95 -25.69 -4.25 -9.93
CA SER A 95 -26.67 -5.02 -9.13
C SER A 95 -26.86 -4.40 -7.74
N MET A 96 -25.80 -3.95 -7.08
CA MET A 96 -25.89 -3.26 -5.79
C MET A 96 -26.65 -1.93 -5.89
N MET A 97 -26.55 -1.27 -7.04
CA MET A 97 -27.19 0.02 -7.29
C MET A 97 -28.62 -0.08 -7.84
N SER A 98 -29.07 -1.25 -8.33
CA SER A 98 -30.40 -1.36 -8.96
C SER A 98 -31.55 -1.30 -7.95
N GLY A 99 -31.34 -1.80 -6.73
CA GLY A 99 -32.36 -1.94 -5.70
C GLY A 99 -33.16 -3.26 -5.78
N ASP A 100 -32.97 -4.06 -6.83
CA ASP A 100 -33.69 -5.33 -7.02
C ASP A 100 -33.37 -6.38 -5.95
N TYR A 101 -32.18 -6.25 -5.34
CA TYR A 101 -31.65 -7.14 -4.30
C TYR A 101 -31.79 -6.55 -2.89
N ALA A 102 -32.63 -5.54 -2.72
CA ALA A 102 -32.88 -4.87 -1.45
C ALA A 102 -34.35 -4.45 -1.35
N LEU A 103 -35.27 -5.41 -1.34
CA LEU A 103 -36.72 -5.18 -1.22
C LEU A 103 -37.25 -5.66 0.15
N PRO A 104 -38.21 -4.98 0.79
CA PRO A 104 -38.73 -5.35 2.11
C PRO A 104 -39.07 -6.84 2.29
N ASP A 105 -39.73 -7.43 1.29
CA ASP A 105 -40.11 -8.85 1.25
C ASP A 105 -39.58 -9.54 -0.02
N GLY A 106 -38.40 -9.12 -0.48
CA GLY A 106 -37.78 -9.62 -1.71
C GLY A 106 -37.39 -11.10 -1.61
N PRO A 107 -37.70 -11.94 -2.63
CA PRO A 107 -37.34 -13.36 -2.60
C PRO A 107 -35.83 -13.62 -2.75
N HIS A 108 -35.08 -12.61 -3.22
CA HIS A 108 -33.67 -12.71 -3.57
C HIS A 108 -32.89 -11.49 -3.06
N ASN A 109 -33.06 -11.13 -1.79
CA ASN A 109 -32.25 -10.07 -1.19
C ASN A 109 -30.79 -10.51 -1.01
N GLY A 110 -29.90 -9.53 -1.11
CA GLY A 110 -28.47 -9.72 -0.98
C GLY A 110 -27.82 -10.29 -2.25
N ILE A 111 -26.56 -9.94 -2.46
CA ILE A 111 -25.76 -10.43 -3.59
C ILE A 111 -24.65 -11.32 -3.05
N LYS A 112 -24.42 -12.45 -3.70
CA LYS A 112 -23.29 -13.33 -3.42
C LYS A 112 -22.13 -13.04 -4.39
N PRO A 113 -21.07 -12.30 -3.99
CA PRO A 113 -20.01 -11.84 -4.89
C PRO A 113 -18.96 -12.92 -5.20
N THR A 114 -19.34 -14.20 -5.31
CA THR A 114 -18.39 -15.32 -5.49
C THR A 114 -17.56 -15.18 -6.76
N GLN A 115 -18.22 -14.83 -7.86
CA GLN A 115 -17.55 -14.72 -9.16
C GLN A 115 -16.60 -13.52 -9.20
N PHE A 116 -17.04 -12.38 -8.66
CA PHE A 116 -16.20 -11.19 -8.48
C PHE A 116 -14.98 -11.53 -7.61
N LYS A 117 -15.16 -12.11 -6.42
CA LYS A 117 -14.05 -12.48 -5.54
C LYS A 117 -13.01 -13.35 -6.25
N ARG A 118 -13.46 -14.33 -7.03
CA ARG A 118 -12.58 -15.23 -7.79
C ARG A 118 -11.73 -14.47 -8.80
N VAL A 119 -12.32 -13.55 -9.56
CA VAL A 119 -11.61 -12.78 -10.59
C VAL A 119 -10.76 -11.68 -9.98
N ALA A 120 -11.30 -10.96 -9.00
CA ALA A 120 -10.62 -9.89 -8.29
C ALA A 120 -9.34 -10.41 -7.65
N GLY A 121 -9.39 -11.48 -6.85
CA GLY A 121 -8.24 -12.05 -6.16
C GLY A 121 -7.36 -12.98 -7.01
N ALA A 122 -7.66 -13.18 -8.30
CA ALA A 122 -6.91 -14.11 -9.14
C ALA A 122 -5.42 -13.74 -9.17
N ASN A 123 -4.55 -14.75 -9.03
CA ASN A 123 -3.09 -14.63 -9.00
C ASN A 123 -2.53 -13.82 -7.82
N HIS A 124 -3.35 -13.41 -6.85
CA HIS A 124 -2.85 -12.78 -5.62
C HIS A 124 -2.67 -13.84 -4.52
N PRO A 125 -1.48 -13.99 -3.91
CA PRO A 125 -1.19 -15.03 -2.91
C PRO A 125 -2.23 -15.12 -1.79
N GLU A 126 -2.63 -13.96 -1.25
CA GLU A 126 -3.57 -13.87 -0.12
C GLU A 126 -5.05 -13.81 -0.54
N PHE A 127 -5.45 -12.86 -1.40
CA PHE A 127 -6.86 -12.64 -1.78
C PHE A 127 -7.49 -13.74 -2.64
N GLN A 128 -6.70 -14.63 -3.26
CA GLN A 128 -7.26 -15.84 -3.90
C GLN A 128 -7.80 -16.85 -2.88
N THR A 129 -7.30 -16.81 -1.65
CA THR A 129 -7.63 -17.80 -0.61
C THR A 129 -8.99 -17.53 0.04
N ALA A 130 -9.48 -18.48 0.84
CA ALA A 130 -10.67 -18.31 1.68
C ALA A 130 -10.36 -17.80 3.10
N LYS A 131 -9.12 -17.32 3.33
CA LYS A 131 -8.70 -16.80 4.64
C LYS A 131 -9.28 -15.41 4.90
N GLN A 132 -9.31 -15.04 6.18
CA GLN A 132 -9.55 -13.65 6.58
C GLN A 132 -8.34 -12.80 6.22
N GLN A 133 -8.58 -11.55 5.83
CA GLN A 133 -7.57 -10.61 5.36
C GLN A 133 -7.82 -9.22 5.94
N ASP A 134 -6.80 -8.38 5.91
CA ASP A 134 -6.90 -7.00 6.37
C ASP A 134 -7.66 -6.11 5.37
N ALA A 135 -8.53 -5.24 5.87
CA ALA A 135 -9.31 -4.35 5.02
C ALA A 135 -8.45 -3.27 4.36
N GLU A 136 -7.40 -2.78 5.02
CA GLU A 136 -6.51 -1.76 4.48
C GLU A 136 -5.69 -2.29 3.31
N GLU A 137 -5.11 -3.49 3.48
CA GLU A 137 -4.38 -4.17 2.40
C GLU A 137 -5.29 -4.41 1.19
N TYR A 138 -6.55 -4.81 1.44
CA TYR A 138 -7.52 -5.00 0.36
C TYR A 138 -7.92 -3.69 -0.33
N VAL A 139 -7.99 -2.56 0.38
CA VAL A 139 -8.23 -1.24 -0.23
C VAL A 139 -7.11 -0.87 -1.19
N ARG A 140 -5.84 -0.97 -0.76
CA ARG A 140 -4.68 -0.71 -1.64
C ARG A 140 -4.72 -1.61 -2.86
N TYR A 141 -4.93 -2.91 -2.63
CA TYR A 141 -5.01 -3.91 -3.68
C TYR A 141 -6.11 -3.61 -4.69
N ILE A 142 -7.35 -3.38 -4.24
CA ILE A 142 -8.47 -3.20 -5.15
C ILE A 142 -8.40 -1.89 -5.91
N ILE A 143 -7.92 -0.82 -5.27
CA ILE A 143 -7.67 0.48 -5.93
C ILE A 143 -6.63 0.30 -7.04
N GLU A 144 -5.50 -0.33 -6.75
CA GLU A 144 -4.48 -0.57 -7.77
C GLU A 144 -4.97 -1.52 -8.88
N LYS A 145 -5.76 -2.53 -8.53
CA LYS A 145 -6.39 -3.44 -9.50
C LYS A 145 -7.34 -2.70 -10.42
N ILE A 146 -8.13 -1.75 -9.91
CA ILE A 146 -9.05 -0.93 -10.72
C ILE A 146 -8.27 0.03 -11.62
N SER A 147 -7.22 0.68 -11.08
CA SER A 147 -6.39 1.62 -11.83
C SER A 147 -5.70 0.91 -13.00
N SER A 148 -5.00 -0.21 -12.74
CA SER A 148 -4.33 -1.03 -13.76
C SER A 148 -5.26 -1.67 -14.80
N ASN A 149 -6.54 -1.90 -14.46
CA ASN A 149 -7.54 -2.43 -15.40
C ASN A 149 -8.36 -1.32 -16.07
N THR A 150 -8.09 -0.04 -15.80
CA THR A 150 -8.76 1.06 -16.49
C THR A 150 -8.17 1.26 -17.88
N PRO A 151 -8.95 1.13 -18.97
CA PRO A 151 -8.42 1.31 -20.33
C PRO A 151 -7.96 2.74 -20.57
N ALA A 152 -6.90 2.88 -21.36
CA ALA A 152 -6.39 4.17 -21.80
C ALA A 152 -7.50 5.05 -22.41
N GLY A 153 -7.53 6.33 -22.04
CA GLY A 153 -8.55 7.28 -22.48
C GLY A 153 -9.87 7.21 -21.71
N THR A 154 -10.05 6.25 -20.79
CA THR A 154 -11.19 6.26 -19.87
C THR A 154 -10.77 6.93 -18.55
N PRO A 155 -11.62 7.79 -17.94
CA PRO A 155 -11.34 8.35 -16.63
C PRO A 155 -11.15 7.23 -15.59
N ASP A 156 -10.03 7.28 -14.87
CA ASP A 156 -9.74 6.37 -13.77
C ASP A 156 -10.51 6.81 -12.52
N PRO A 157 -11.49 6.02 -12.04
CA PRO A 157 -12.29 6.39 -10.88
C PRO A 157 -11.47 6.40 -9.57
N THR A 158 -10.28 5.81 -9.56
CA THR A 158 -9.43 5.72 -8.37
C THR A 158 -8.68 7.01 -8.05
N LEU A 159 -8.58 7.92 -9.02
CA LEU A 159 -7.99 9.25 -8.83
C LEU A 159 -8.74 10.10 -7.81
N ALA A 160 -9.97 9.72 -7.46
CA ALA A 160 -10.70 10.34 -6.36
C ALA A 160 -10.06 10.07 -4.98
N PHE A 161 -9.31 8.97 -4.83
CA PHE A 161 -8.64 8.56 -3.57
C PHE A 161 -7.15 8.87 -3.54
N LYS A 162 -6.49 8.87 -4.70
CA LYS A 162 -5.04 9.04 -4.82
C LYS A 162 -4.63 10.49 -4.56
N PHE A 163 -3.54 10.68 -3.83
CA PHE A 163 -2.96 11.99 -3.55
C PHE A 163 -1.44 11.94 -3.54
N ASN A 164 -0.80 13.09 -3.70
CA ASN A 164 0.65 13.20 -3.54
C ASN A 164 0.98 13.70 -2.14
N LYS A 165 1.86 12.99 -1.44
CA LYS A 165 2.56 13.52 -0.25
C LYS A 165 3.89 14.12 -0.67
N GLU A 166 4.26 15.20 0.00
CA GLU A 166 5.55 15.88 -0.12
C GLU A 166 6.39 15.51 1.10
N GLU A 167 7.56 14.93 0.87
CA GLU A 167 8.54 14.63 1.90
C GLU A 167 9.69 15.63 1.80
N ARG A 168 9.93 16.38 2.86
CA ARG A 168 11.06 17.30 3.02
C ARG A 168 12.13 16.63 3.88
N LEU A 169 13.31 16.41 3.31
CA LEU A 169 14.50 15.99 4.03
C LEU A 169 15.40 17.21 4.22
N GLN A 170 15.88 17.43 5.44
CA GLN A 170 16.82 18.51 5.76
C GLN A 170 18.07 17.95 6.41
N ASP A 171 19.24 18.37 5.95
CA ASP A 171 20.51 18.11 6.64
C ASP A 171 20.68 19.13 7.77
N VAL A 172 20.76 18.65 9.01
CA VAL A 172 20.84 19.46 10.22
C VAL A 172 22.14 20.27 10.29
N ASN A 173 23.22 19.78 9.66
CA ASN A 173 24.53 20.42 9.69
C ASN A 173 24.63 21.54 8.64
N THR A 174 24.15 21.29 7.44
CA THR A 174 24.28 22.24 6.32
C THR A 174 23.05 23.13 6.14
N GLY A 175 21.91 22.73 6.71
CA GLY A 175 20.62 23.38 6.50
C GLY A 175 20.01 23.15 5.12
N SER A 176 20.68 22.38 4.25
CA SER A 176 20.20 22.12 2.89
C SER A 176 19.01 21.16 2.89
N VAL A 177 18.13 21.29 1.89
CA VAL A 177 16.84 20.58 1.83
C VAL A 177 16.62 19.84 0.51
N ARG A 178 15.91 18.71 0.56
CA ARG A 178 15.43 17.96 -0.60
C ARG A 178 13.95 17.67 -0.45
N TYR A 179 13.22 17.85 -1.54
CA TYR A 179 11.78 17.57 -1.61
C TYR A 179 11.54 16.39 -2.54
N THR A 180 10.82 15.39 -2.04
CA THR A 180 10.42 14.21 -2.81
C THR A 180 8.91 14.11 -2.79
N ASN A 181 8.31 13.78 -3.93
CA ASN A 181 6.87 13.56 -4.03
C ASN A 181 6.60 12.07 -4.19
N GLN A 182 5.60 11.57 -3.48
CA GLN A 182 5.18 10.17 -3.56
C GLN A 182 3.67 10.09 -3.67
N GLU A 183 3.19 9.24 -4.56
CA GLU A 183 1.77 8.88 -4.64
C GLU A 183 1.38 8.05 -3.41
N GLU A 184 0.23 8.35 -2.85
CA GLU A 184 -0.34 7.66 -1.70
C GLU A 184 -1.85 7.52 -1.87
N THR A 185 -2.42 6.47 -1.28
CA THR A 185 -3.88 6.23 -1.31
C THR A 185 -4.50 6.31 0.08
N ILE A 186 -3.74 5.96 1.13
CA ILE A 186 -4.24 5.89 2.50
C ILE A 186 -3.28 6.63 3.42
N LEU A 187 -3.82 7.55 4.22
CA LEU A 187 -3.11 8.20 5.30
C LEU A 187 -3.13 7.31 6.54
N SER A 188 -2.01 6.66 6.87
CA SER A 188 -1.87 5.87 8.08
C SER A 188 -1.49 6.74 9.27
N LEU A 189 -2.34 6.77 10.29
CA LEU A 189 -2.10 7.50 11.55
C LEU A 189 -1.69 6.51 12.66
N PRO A 190 -0.51 6.67 13.26
CA PRO A 190 -0.16 5.99 14.48
C PRO A 190 -1.01 6.51 15.64
N VAL A 191 -1.14 5.71 16.69
CA VAL A 191 -1.73 6.14 17.96
C VAL A 191 -0.58 6.34 18.95
N PRO A 192 -0.13 7.58 19.20
CA PRO A 192 1.00 7.82 20.08
C PRO A 192 0.65 7.40 21.51
N LYS A 193 1.50 6.58 22.16
CA LYS A 193 1.31 6.17 23.56
C LYS A 193 1.14 7.39 24.50
N LEU A 194 1.82 8.50 24.20
CA LEU A 194 1.75 9.75 24.97
C LEU A 194 0.42 10.50 24.82
N ALA A 195 -0.32 10.27 23.73
CA ALA A 195 -1.63 10.87 23.49
C ALA A 195 -2.79 10.05 24.08
N MET A 196 -2.50 8.89 24.68
CA MET A 196 -3.49 8.00 25.26
C MET A 196 -3.77 8.35 26.72
N HIS A 197 -5.03 8.59 27.04
CA HIS A 197 -5.51 8.86 28.39
C HIS A 197 -6.45 7.74 28.87
N PRO A 198 -6.38 7.28 30.12
CA PRO A 198 -7.28 6.25 30.61
C PRO A 198 -8.73 6.76 30.65
N LEU A 199 -9.68 5.93 30.23
CA LEU A 199 -11.11 6.24 30.37
C LEU A 199 -11.56 6.08 31.83
N PRO A 200 -12.32 7.05 32.39
CA PRO A 200 -12.90 6.91 33.72
C PRO A 200 -13.75 5.63 33.84
N ASP A 201 -13.61 4.94 34.96
CA ASP A 201 -14.41 3.74 35.31
C ASP A 201 -14.28 2.53 34.36
N GLN A 202 -13.28 2.52 33.47
CA GLN A 202 -13.03 1.39 32.56
C GLN A 202 -11.57 0.93 32.61
N GLU A 203 -11.33 -0.22 33.24
CA GLU A 203 -9.99 -0.81 33.32
C GLU A 203 -9.42 -1.12 31.93
N ASN A 204 -8.18 -0.70 31.69
CA ASN A 204 -7.39 -0.95 30.48
C ASN A 204 -7.96 -0.39 29.17
N ARG A 205 -8.89 0.56 29.24
CA ARG A 205 -9.39 1.29 28.06
C ARG A 205 -8.88 2.71 28.03
N PHE A 206 -8.49 3.15 26.85
CA PHE A 206 -7.90 4.48 26.65
C PHE A 206 -8.75 5.31 25.71
N THR A 207 -8.53 6.62 25.72
CA THR A 207 -9.05 7.57 24.75
C THR A 207 -7.89 8.41 24.20
N ALA A 208 -7.99 8.81 22.94
CA ALA A 208 -7.04 9.75 22.33
C ALA A 208 -7.76 10.68 21.35
N GLU A 209 -7.21 11.89 21.18
CA GLU A 209 -7.71 12.86 20.20
C GLU A 209 -7.24 12.48 18.79
N PHE A 210 -8.14 12.56 17.81
CA PHE A 210 -7.78 12.35 16.41
C PHE A 210 -6.73 13.36 15.94
N GLY A 211 -6.83 14.61 16.40
CA GLY A 211 -5.86 15.67 16.09
C GLY A 211 -4.45 15.35 16.56
N SER A 212 -4.28 14.69 17.71
CA SER A 212 -2.97 14.25 18.20
C SER A 212 -2.38 13.12 17.36
N CYS A 213 -3.22 12.18 16.94
CA CYS A 213 -2.80 11.10 16.02
C CYS A 213 -2.37 11.69 14.67
N LEU A 214 -3.14 12.64 14.15
CA LEU A 214 -2.83 13.36 12.91
C LEU A 214 -1.51 14.13 13.03
N ALA A 215 -1.37 14.97 14.05
CA ALA A 215 -0.17 15.79 14.27
C ALA A 215 1.10 14.94 14.34
N SER A 216 1.05 13.77 14.98
CA SER A 216 2.22 12.88 15.11
C SER A 216 2.82 12.41 13.78
N VAL A 217 2.01 12.30 12.72
CA VAL A 217 2.48 11.95 11.37
C VAL A 217 3.23 13.10 10.71
N PHE A 218 2.87 14.32 11.09
CA PHE A 218 3.35 15.57 10.53
C PHE A 218 4.48 16.20 11.36
N GLU A 219 4.82 15.60 12.50
CA GLU A 219 5.96 15.99 13.32
C GLU A 219 7.27 15.62 12.62
N PRO A 220 8.34 16.43 12.78
CA PRO A 220 9.63 16.10 12.22
C PRO A 220 10.22 14.83 12.85
N GLU A 221 10.63 13.89 12.01
CA GLU A 221 11.31 12.66 12.40
C GLU A 221 12.82 12.82 12.18
N THR A 222 13.63 12.52 13.20
CA THR A 222 15.10 12.55 13.07
C THR A 222 15.61 11.20 12.56
N LEU A 223 16.28 11.21 11.41
CA LEU A 223 16.94 10.05 10.81
C LEU A 223 18.44 10.08 11.14
N GLY A 224 18.83 9.27 12.13
CA GLY A 224 20.19 9.27 12.66
C GLY A 224 20.53 10.58 13.40
N GLU A 225 21.74 11.09 13.22
CA GLU A 225 22.18 12.37 13.82
C GLU A 225 22.24 13.53 12.81
N ARG A 226 21.98 13.25 11.52
CA ARG A 226 22.26 14.20 10.43
C ARG A 226 21.02 14.72 9.72
N TYR A 227 19.94 13.94 9.63
CA TYR A 227 18.81 14.30 8.79
C TYR A 227 17.51 14.43 9.57
N GLN A 228 16.69 15.40 9.17
CA GLN A 228 15.34 15.58 9.67
C GLN A 228 14.36 15.43 8.51
N LYS A 229 13.40 14.52 8.65
CA LYS A 229 12.36 14.24 7.66
C LYS A 229 11.04 14.83 8.14
N THR A 230 10.29 15.43 7.22
CA THR A 230 8.93 15.93 7.50
C THR A 230 8.04 15.63 6.32
N MET A 231 6.82 15.15 6.59
CA MET A 231 5.82 14.89 5.56
C MET A 231 4.77 16.01 5.54
N ARG A 232 4.23 16.33 4.36
CA ARG A 232 3.11 17.26 4.14
C ARG A 232 2.25 16.76 2.97
N PHE A 233 1.05 17.29 2.82
CA PHE A 233 0.22 17.04 1.63
C PHE A 233 0.63 17.95 0.47
N LYS A 234 1.00 17.38 -0.67
CA LYS A 234 1.15 18.16 -1.91
C LYS A 234 -0.19 18.41 -2.57
N THR A 235 -1.02 17.36 -2.64
CA THR A 235 -2.39 17.45 -3.13
C THR A 235 -3.36 16.87 -2.11
N PHE A 236 -4.59 17.36 -2.16
CA PHE A 236 -5.72 16.87 -1.38
C PHE A 236 -6.62 16.03 -2.29
N PRO A 237 -6.98 14.77 -1.93
CA PRO A 237 -7.88 13.94 -2.74
C PRO A 237 -9.35 14.34 -2.56
N ASP A 238 -10.24 13.87 -3.46
CA ASP A 238 -11.70 14.07 -3.29
C ASP A 238 -12.23 13.27 -2.09
N PHE A 239 -11.69 12.07 -1.91
CA PHE A 239 -11.99 11.18 -0.79
C PHE A 239 -10.69 10.78 -0.10
N LEU A 240 -10.49 11.26 1.12
CA LEU A 240 -9.34 10.90 1.94
C LEU A 240 -9.64 9.64 2.76
N LEU A 241 -8.85 8.59 2.51
CA LEU A 241 -8.86 7.38 3.30
C LEU A 241 -7.85 7.51 4.44
N VAL A 242 -8.31 7.29 5.67
CA VAL A 242 -7.46 7.38 6.87
C VAL A 242 -7.51 6.05 7.60
N GLN A 243 -6.35 5.43 7.80
CA GLN A 243 -6.19 4.23 8.61
C GLN A 243 -5.68 4.62 9.99
N LEU A 244 -6.29 4.10 11.06
CA LEU A 244 -5.65 4.14 12.37
C LEU A 244 -4.89 2.84 12.62
N GLN A 245 -3.60 2.97 12.92
CA GLN A 245 -2.72 1.84 13.23
C GLN A 245 -3.00 1.35 14.65
N ARG A 246 -4.12 0.63 14.78
CA ARG A 246 -4.59 0.05 16.05
C ARG A 246 -3.87 -1.24 16.41
N PHE A 247 -3.02 -1.78 15.55
CA PHE A 247 -2.28 -3.01 15.82
C PHE A 247 -0.81 -2.66 16.05
N THR A 248 -0.29 -3.06 17.20
CA THR A 248 1.11 -2.89 17.57
C THR A 248 1.72 -4.24 17.92
N ILE A 249 3.03 -4.35 17.82
CA ILE A 249 3.76 -5.48 18.40
C ILE A 249 4.07 -5.14 19.86
N ASP A 250 3.81 -6.08 20.75
CA ASP A 250 4.25 -5.99 22.14
C ASP A 250 5.75 -6.31 22.21
N GLU A 251 6.55 -5.30 22.56
CA GLU A 251 8.02 -5.37 22.62
C GLU A 251 8.54 -6.45 23.59
N THR A 252 7.72 -6.91 24.54
CA THR A 252 8.15 -7.90 25.54
C THR A 252 8.02 -9.35 25.09
N ASN A 253 7.07 -9.64 24.20
CA ASN A 253 6.72 -11.01 23.79
C ASN A 253 6.60 -11.18 22.27
N PHE A 254 6.82 -10.10 21.51
CA PHE A 254 6.71 -10.02 20.05
C PHE A 254 5.35 -10.49 19.51
N GLN A 255 4.30 -10.47 20.33
CA GLN A 255 2.95 -10.79 19.90
C GLN A 255 2.24 -9.53 19.41
N GLN A 256 1.45 -9.69 18.34
CA GLN A 256 0.57 -8.64 17.88
C GLN A 256 -0.54 -8.39 18.90
N LYS A 257 -0.78 -7.11 19.19
CA LYS A 257 -1.80 -6.65 20.12
C LYS A 257 -2.60 -5.53 19.47
N LYS A 258 -3.93 -5.66 19.52
CA LYS A 258 -4.85 -4.56 19.20
C LYS A 258 -4.90 -3.56 20.37
N LEU A 259 -4.75 -2.28 20.04
CA LEU A 259 -4.90 -1.14 20.94
C LEU A 259 -6.40 -0.89 21.18
N ASP A 260 -6.80 -1.03 22.44
CA ASP A 260 -8.15 -0.70 22.91
C ASP A 260 -8.21 0.78 23.29
N VAL A 261 -8.47 1.60 22.27
CA VAL A 261 -8.48 3.06 22.36
C VAL A 261 -9.72 3.62 21.66
N ASP A 262 -10.50 4.44 22.36
CA ASP A 262 -11.58 5.23 21.75
C ASP A 262 -10.97 6.50 21.16
N ILE A 263 -11.12 6.70 19.86
CA ILE A 263 -10.58 7.88 19.18
C ILE A 263 -11.68 8.92 19.04
N GLN A 264 -11.42 10.15 19.48
CA GLN A 264 -12.35 11.25 19.31
C GLN A 264 -12.23 11.81 17.89
N VAL A 265 -13.05 11.24 17.00
CA VAL A 265 -13.01 11.52 15.55
C VAL A 265 -13.90 12.72 15.22
N PRO A 266 -13.37 13.77 14.57
CA PRO A 266 -14.16 14.91 14.18
C PRO A 266 -15.06 14.59 12.99
N GLU A 267 -16.26 15.18 12.93
CA GLU A 267 -17.11 15.06 11.73
C GLU A 267 -16.59 15.93 10.58
N HIS A 268 -15.95 17.05 10.92
CA HIS A 268 -15.36 17.98 9.96
C HIS A 268 -13.87 18.10 10.25
N LEU A 269 -13.05 17.92 9.22
CA LEU A 269 -11.60 17.90 9.31
C LEU A 269 -11.03 18.98 8.41
N ASP A 270 -10.21 19.87 8.96
CA ASP A 270 -9.43 20.83 8.19
C ASP A 270 -7.95 20.47 8.23
N LEU A 271 -7.37 20.28 7.04
CA LEU A 271 -5.99 19.89 6.83
C LEU A 271 -5.10 21.05 6.32
N ALA A 272 -5.59 22.30 6.35
CA ALA A 272 -4.89 23.45 5.79
C ALA A 272 -3.45 23.58 6.33
N ALA A 273 -3.28 23.37 7.63
CA ALA A 273 -2.00 23.46 8.31
C ALA A 273 -0.96 22.40 7.87
N PHE A 274 -1.40 21.33 7.19
CA PHE A 274 -0.55 20.22 6.76
C PHE A 274 -0.24 20.26 5.26
N ARG A 275 -0.63 21.32 4.53
CA ARG A 275 -0.27 21.51 3.13
C ARG A 275 1.23 21.81 3.00
N GLY A 276 1.85 21.13 2.03
CA GLY A 276 3.23 21.37 1.59
C GLY A 276 3.26 22.54 0.62
N HIS A 277 4.38 23.25 0.62
CA HIS A 277 4.58 24.44 -0.20
C HIS A 277 5.81 24.32 -1.10
N GLY A 278 6.42 23.11 -1.17
CA GLY A 278 7.67 22.90 -1.88
C GLY A 278 8.84 23.66 -1.25
N LEU A 279 9.88 23.88 -2.05
CA LEU A 279 11.06 24.64 -1.69
C LEU A 279 10.68 26.10 -1.36
N GLN A 280 11.04 26.56 -0.16
CA GLN A 280 10.71 27.91 0.31
C GLN A 280 11.81 28.93 -0.02
N ASP A 281 11.43 30.21 -0.05
CA ASP A 281 12.37 31.32 -0.19
C ASP A 281 13.38 31.32 0.96
N GLY A 282 14.67 31.20 0.62
CA GLY A 282 15.78 31.16 1.58
C GLY A 282 16.26 29.75 1.94
N GLU A 283 15.59 28.71 1.45
CA GLU A 283 16.13 27.35 1.54
C GLU A 283 17.13 27.06 0.44
N VAL A 284 18.21 26.35 0.79
CA VAL A 284 19.22 25.91 -0.16
C VAL A 284 18.94 24.45 -0.52
N ALA A 285 18.68 24.17 -1.79
CA ALA A 285 18.51 22.81 -2.25
C ALA A 285 19.79 21.99 -1.98
N MET A 286 19.61 20.76 -1.49
CA MET A 286 20.70 19.78 -1.42
C MET A 286 21.28 19.60 -2.83
N PRO A 287 22.61 19.56 -2.98
CA PRO A 287 23.24 19.31 -4.27
C PRO A 287 22.65 18.04 -4.92
N GLU A 288 22.32 18.11 -6.20
CA GLU A 288 21.87 16.94 -6.99
C GLU A 288 22.96 15.86 -7.15
N ASN A 289 24.16 16.08 -6.60
CA ASN A 289 25.29 15.13 -6.61
C ASN A 289 25.35 14.20 -5.38
N GLU A 290 24.34 14.21 -4.52
CA GLU A 290 24.02 13.03 -3.71
C GLU A 290 22.79 12.38 -4.35
N GLU A 291 22.96 11.78 -5.53
CA GLU A 291 22.22 10.55 -5.83
C GLU A 291 22.23 9.75 -4.51
N VAL A 292 21.04 9.46 -3.98
CA VAL A 292 20.90 8.31 -3.10
C VAL A 292 21.65 7.21 -3.84
N VAL A 293 22.82 6.84 -3.32
CA VAL A 293 23.64 5.78 -3.90
C VAL A 293 22.73 4.57 -3.84
N ALA A 294 22.04 4.30 -4.94
CA ALA A 294 21.56 2.97 -5.24
C ALA A 294 22.77 2.10 -4.98
N LEU A 295 22.68 1.26 -3.95
CA LEU A 295 23.75 0.39 -3.49
C LEU A 295 24.47 -0.15 -4.73
N ALA A 296 25.65 0.40 -5.00
CA ALA A 296 26.41 -0.01 -6.16
C ALA A 296 26.64 -1.52 -6.02
N PRO A 297 26.60 -2.29 -7.13
CA PRO A 297 26.82 -3.72 -7.08
C PRO A 297 28.09 -4.01 -6.30
N GLN A 298 28.03 -4.99 -5.38
CA GLN A 298 29.17 -5.40 -4.58
C GLN A 298 30.39 -5.65 -5.49
N PRO A 299 31.62 -5.33 -5.04
CA PRO A 299 32.82 -5.60 -5.83
C PRO A 299 32.81 -7.05 -6.30
N ALA A 300 33.17 -7.30 -7.55
CA ALA A 300 33.22 -8.66 -8.09
C ALA A 300 34.14 -9.52 -7.22
N VAL A 301 33.54 -10.41 -6.44
CA VAL A 301 34.24 -11.34 -5.55
C VAL A 301 34.59 -12.58 -6.37
N ASP A 302 35.82 -13.06 -6.26
CA ASP A 302 36.19 -14.36 -6.83
C ASP A 302 35.42 -15.49 -6.11
N GLU A 303 34.31 -15.91 -6.70
CA GLU A 303 33.43 -16.97 -6.19
C GLU A 303 34.17 -18.32 -6.03
N ASN A 304 35.24 -18.59 -6.79
CA ASN A 304 36.03 -19.80 -6.59
C ASN A 304 36.83 -19.74 -5.29
N ALA A 305 37.37 -18.58 -4.94
CA ALA A 305 38.05 -18.38 -3.67
C ALA A 305 37.07 -18.43 -2.48
N VAL A 306 35.87 -17.86 -2.64
CA VAL A 306 34.79 -17.94 -1.64
C VAL A 306 34.38 -19.39 -1.41
N ALA A 307 34.13 -20.15 -2.47
CA ALA A 307 33.73 -21.55 -2.38
C ALA A 307 34.80 -22.44 -1.69
N GLN A 308 36.09 -22.15 -1.91
CA GLN A 308 37.18 -22.86 -1.24
C GLN A 308 37.20 -22.57 0.27
N LEU A 309 36.96 -21.33 0.69
CA LEU A 309 36.88 -20.94 2.10
C LEU A 309 35.62 -21.50 2.77
N GLU A 310 34.49 -21.56 2.06
CA GLU A 310 33.28 -22.23 2.56
C GLU A 310 33.49 -23.73 2.74
N ALA A 311 34.22 -24.37 1.81
CA ALA A 311 34.61 -25.78 1.95
C ALA A 311 35.56 -26.03 3.14
N MET A 312 36.32 -25.02 3.56
CA MET A 312 37.15 -25.04 4.77
C MET A 312 36.36 -24.78 6.06
N GLY A 313 35.06 -24.44 5.96
CA GLY A 313 34.14 -24.27 7.08
C GLY A 313 33.88 -22.82 7.50
N PHE A 314 34.35 -21.83 6.74
CA PHE A 314 34.05 -20.41 7.01
C PHE A 314 32.67 -20.02 6.46
N SER A 315 32.02 -19.04 7.09
CA SER A 315 30.73 -18.53 6.61
C SER A 315 30.91 -17.77 5.29
N ARG A 316 29.88 -17.76 4.43
CA ARG A 316 29.91 -17.05 3.15
C ARG A 316 30.27 -15.57 3.30
N ASN A 317 29.69 -14.89 4.28
CA ASN A 317 29.93 -13.46 4.51
C ASN A 317 31.37 -13.18 4.95
N ALA A 318 31.92 -14.04 5.81
CA ALA A 318 33.32 -13.96 6.23
C ALA A 318 34.26 -14.23 5.04
N SER A 319 33.98 -15.26 4.24
CA SER A 319 34.73 -15.59 3.02
C SER A 319 34.70 -14.44 2.01
N MET A 320 33.53 -13.84 1.76
CA MET A 320 33.39 -12.68 0.88
C MET A 320 34.17 -11.48 1.40
N LYS A 321 34.07 -11.16 2.70
CA LYS A 321 34.85 -10.07 3.32
C LYS A 321 36.35 -10.28 3.17
N ALA A 322 36.82 -11.49 3.44
CA ALA A 322 38.24 -11.81 3.34
C ALA A 322 38.76 -11.70 1.91
N VAL A 323 37.99 -12.17 0.92
CA VAL A 323 38.35 -12.07 -0.49
C VAL A 323 38.34 -10.61 -0.97
N ILE A 324 37.38 -9.79 -0.50
CA ILE A 324 37.33 -8.35 -0.79
C ILE A 324 38.53 -7.62 -0.17
N GLU A 325 38.82 -7.85 1.11
CA GLU A 325 39.90 -7.18 1.85
C GLU A 325 41.29 -7.58 1.36
N THR A 326 41.44 -8.82 0.90
CA THR A 326 42.66 -9.30 0.24
C THR A 326 42.72 -8.96 -1.25
N LYS A 327 41.73 -8.20 -1.78
CA LYS A 327 41.67 -7.73 -3.16
C LYS A 327 41.72 -8.85 -4.20
N ASN A 328 40.95 -9.92 -3.99
CA ASN A 328 40.90 -11.11 -4.85
C ASN A 328 42.26 -11.79 -5.05
N ASN A 329 43.16 -11.74 -4.06
CA ASN A 329 44.50 -12.33 -4.15
C ASN A 329 44.54 -13.85 -3.86
N GLY A 330 43.48 -14.57 -4.24
CA GLY A 330 43.34 -16.02 -4.06
C GLY A 330 42.88 -16.47 -2.66
N ALA A 331 42.48 -17.74 -2.55
CA ALA A 331 41.89 -18.31 -1.34
C ALA A 331 42.88 -18.42 -0.16
N GLU A 332 44.17 -18.63 -0.42
CA GLU A 332 45.19 -18.77 0.63
C GLU A 332 45.38 -17.47 1.42
N ALA A 333 45.49 -16.34 0.71
CA ALA A 333 45.62 -15.02 1.34
C ALA A 333 44.37 -14.66 2.15
N ALA A 334 43.18 -14.99 1.63
CA ALA A 334 41.91 -14.76 2.30
C ALA A 334 41.74 -15.67 3.54
N ALA A 335 42.22 -16.91 3.50
CA ALA A 335 42.22 -17.81 4.65
C ALA A 335 43.13 -17.29 5.78
N GLU A 336 44.31 -16.79 5.44
CA GLU A 336 45.24 -16.18 6.40
C GLU A 336 44.63 -14.93 7.06
N TRP A 337 43.97 -14.09 6.27
CA TRP A 337 43.25 -12.92 6.78
C TRP A 337 42.13 -13.32 7.76
N LEU A 338 41.33 -14.35 7.44
CA LEU A 338 40.28 -14.86 8.32
C LEU A 338 40.83 -15.43 9.63
N MET A 339 41.87 -16.26 9.55
CA MET A 339 42.46 -16.87 10.74
C MET A 339 43.02 -15.84 11.71
N SER A 340 43.52 -14.70 11.20
CA SER A 340 44.01 -13.60 12.04
C SER A 340 42.90 -12.78 12.73
N ARG A 341 41.62 -13.00 12.37
CA ARG A 341 40.47 -12.20 12.83
C ARG A 341 39.30 -13.03 13.34
N LEU A 342 39.53 -14.30 13.69
CA LEU A 342 38.48 -15.21 14.18
C LEU A 342 37.70 -14.69 15.40
N ASP A 343 38.33 -13.83 16.20
CA ASP A 343 37.71 -13.22 17.39
C ASP A 343 36.91 -11.94 17.09
N ASP A 344 36.84 -11.49 15.83
CA ASP A 344 36.08 -10.31 15.42
C ASP A 344 34.56 -10.64 15.36
N PRO A 345 33.72 -10.04 16.23
CA PRO A 345 32.29 -10.33 16.28
C PRO A 345 31.53 -9.89 15.02
N THR A 346 32.13 -9.04 14.18
CA THR A 346 31.52 -8.51 12.95
C THR A 346 31.93 -9.27 11.69
N ILE A 347 32.77 -10.31 11.82
CA ILE A 347 33.34 -11.03 10.66
C ILE A 347 32.27 -11.68 9.77
N ASN A 348 31.12 -12.02 10.35
CA ASN A 348 29.99 -12.66 9.66
C ASN A 348 28.92 -11.66 9.16
N ASP A 349 29.08 -10.37 9.46
CA ASP A 349 28.17 -9.35 8.94
C ASP A 349 28.36 -9.20 7.42
N PRO A 350 27.35 -8.74 6.67
CA PRO A 350 27.52 -8.46 5.23
C PRO A 350 28.67 -7.45 4.97
N PRO A 351 29.44 -7.59 3.86
CA PRO A 351 30.53 -6.66 3.53
C PRO A 351 30.01 -5.22 3.31
N ALA A 352 30.73 -4.23 3.84
CA ALA A 352 30.42 -2.81 3.63
C ALA A 352 30.89 -2.36 2.23
N ALA A 353 30.07 -1.56 1.53
CA ALA A 353 30.43 -1.00 0.22
C ALA A 353 31.49 0.10 0.36
N GLN A 354 32.59 0.04 -0.39
CA GLN A 354 33.63 1.08 -0.42
C GLN A 354 33.58 1.93 -1.70
N VAL A 355 33.98 3.20 -1.56
CA VAL A 355 33.97 4.27 -2.57
C VAL A 355 35.13 4.07 -3.56
N ALA A 356 34.84 3.88 -4.86
CA ALA A 356 35.86 3.75 -5.89
C ALA A 356 36.04 5.03 -6.70
N GLY A 357 37.28 5.51 -6.75
CA GLY A 357 37.74 6.55 -7.67
C GLY A 357 37.81 6.06 -9.13
N SER A 358 37.72 7.03 -10.03
CA SER A 358 37.72 6.91 -11.49
C SER A 358 38.87 6.09 -12.08
N GLY A 359 38.56 5.11 -12.94
CA GLY A 359 39.54 4.52 -13.88
C GLY A 359 39.12 3.26 -14.65
N ALA A 360 38.96 3.43 -15.98
CA ALA A 360 39.19 2.49 -17.10
C ALA A 360 38.37 1.17 -17.22
N GLY A 361 37.69 1.02 -18.37
CA GLY A 361 36.83 -0.12 -18.70
C GLY A 361 37.52 -1.34 -19.34
N THR A 362 36.76 -2.43 -19.38
CA THR A 362 37.00 -3.64 -20.18
C THR A 362 35.67 -4.16 -20.74
N SER A 363 35.66 -4.52 -22.03
CA SER A 363 34.48 -4.95 -22.79
C SER A 363 34.16 -6.43 -22.57
N ALA A 364 33.07 -6.74 -21.89
CA ALA A 364 32.50 -8.09 -21.81
C ALA A 364 31.44 -8.31 -22.91
N HIS A 365 31.44 -9.52 -23.50
CA HIS A 365 30.70 -9.89 -24.71
C HIS A 365 29.20 -10.13 -24.42
N ILE A 366 28.32 -9.37 -25.06
CA ILE A 366 26.87 -9.54 -24.95
C ILE A 366 26.43 -10.77 -25.76
N ASP A 367 25.81 -11.75 -25.11
CA ASP A 367 25.21 -12.90 -25.77
C ASP A 367 23.92 -12.54 -26.51
N ASN A 368 23.79 -12.98 -27.78
CA ASN A 368 22.68 -12.60 -28.65
C ASN A 368 21.36 -13.31 -28.27
N GLU A 369 21.40 -14.44 -27.54
CA GLU A 369 20.20 -15.16 -27.10
C GLU A 369 19.47 -14.40 -25.97
N SER A 370 20.22 -13.84 -25.02
CA SER A 370 19.69 -12.95 -23.98
C SER A 370 19.09 -11.66 -24.56
N VAL A 371 19.70 -11.12 -25.62
CA VAL A 371 19.16 -9.96 -26.35
C VAL A 371 17.85 -10.32 -27.04
N ALA A 372 17.78 -11.48 -27.72
CA ALA A 372 16.55 -11.95 -28.37
C ALA A 372 15.41 -12.21 -27.37
N THR A 373 15.73 -12.68 -26.17
CA THR A 373 14.76 -12.87 -25.09
C THR A 373 14.15 -11.55 -24.64
N LEU A 374 14.97 -10.51 -24.47
CA LEU A 374 14.52 -9.16 -24.12
C LEU A 374 13.77 -8.47 -25.27
N GLU A 375 14.19 -8.69 -26.52
CA GLU A 375 13.42 -8.26 -27.69
C GLU A 375 12.02 -8.93 -27.71
N GLY A 376 11.92 -10.20 -27.28
CA GLY A 376 10.66 -10.91 -27.10
C GLY A 376 9.72 -10.31 -26.04
N PHE A 377 10.26 -9.60 -25.05
CA PHE A 377 9.49 -8.82 -24.06
C PHE A 377 9.09 -7.42 -24.57
N GLY A 378 9.50 -7.04 -25.79
CA GLY A 378 9.13 -5.76 -26.41
C GLY A 378 10.16 -4.63 -26.24
N PHE A 379 11.37 -4.93 -25.76
CA PHE A 379 12.47 -3.98 -25.70
C PHE A 379 13.21 -3.88 -27.04
N THR A 380 13.74 -2.70 -27.36
CA THR A 380 14.63 -2.54 -28.51
C THR A 380 15.98 -3.22 -28.24
N ARG A 381 16.70 -3.59 -29.31
CA ARG A 381 18.04 -4.17 -29.20
C ARG A 381 18.99 -3.32 -28.35
N HIS A 382 18.88 -2.01 -28.45
CA HIS A 382 19.70 -1.07 -27.69
C HIS A 382 19.37 -1.10 -26.20
N GLU A 383 18.08 -1.04 -25.85
CA GLU A 383 17.61 -1.18 -24.47
C GLU A 383 18.00 -2.52 -23.86
N ALA A 384 17.82 -3.61 -24.61
CA ALA A 384 18.22 -4.95 -24.19
C ALA A 384 19.72 -5.03 -23.89
N ARG A 385 20.56 -4.47 -24.78
CA ARG A 385 22.02 -4.44 -24.58
C ARG A 385 22.43 -3.57 -23.39
N TYR A 386 21.79 -2.43 -23.21
CA TYR A 386 22.04 -1.53 -22.09
C TYR A 386 21.66 -2.17 -20.75
N GLY A 387 20.46 -2.76 -20.66
CA GLY A 387 20.02 -3.49 -19.46
C GLY A 387 20.93 -4.67 -19.15
N LEU A 388 21.32 -5.46 -20.15
CA LEU A 388 22.26 -6.58 -19.96
C LEU A 388 23.62 -6.09 -19.46
N GLN A 389 24.15 -4.99 -19.98
CA GLN A 389 25.40 -4.42 -19.47
C GLN A 389 25.27 -3.94 -18.01
N LYS A 390 24.13 -3.35 -17.65
CA LYS A 390 23.86 -2.86 -16.29
C LYS A 390 23.73 -3.99 -15.26
N PHE A 391 23.16 -5.13 -15.66
CA PHE A 391 22.89 -6.27 -14.76
C PHE A 391 23.78 -7.49 -15.02
N ASN A 392 25.02 -7.26 -15.47
CA ASN A 392 26.04 -8.30 -15.64
C ASN A 392 25.57 -9.49 -16.51
N PHE A 393 24.85 -9.18 -17.59
CA PHE A 393 24.31 -10.09 -18.60
C PHE A 393 23.20 -11.04 -18.14
N ASP A 394 22.56 -10.76 -17.01
CA ASP A 394 21.36 -11.46 -16.55
C ASP A 394 20.09 -10.89 -17.21
N ALA A 395 19.48 -11.66 -18.12
CA ALA A 395 18.31 -11.25 -18.89
C ALA A 395 17.06 -11.01 -18.03
N ASN A 396 16.89 -11.74 -16.92
CA ASN A 396 15.69 -11.58 -16.09
C ASN A 396 15.75 -10.30 -15.26
N ARG A 397 16.92 -10.00 -14.69
CA ARG A 397 17.14 -8.76 -13.93
C ARG A 397 17.19 -7.54 -14.84
N ALA A 398 17.75 -7.69 -16.04
CA ALA A 398 17.67 -6.67 -17.08
C ALA A 398 16.22 -6.39 -17.48
N ALA A 399 15.39 -7.42 -17.67
CA ALA A 399 13.97 -7.25 -18.00
C ALA A 399 13.22 -6.49 -16.89
N GLU A 400 13.33 -6.95 -15.64
CA GLU A 400 12.65 -6.36 -14.47
C GLU A 400 12.99 -4.87 -14.33
N TRP A 401 14.27 -4.52 -14.44
CA TRP A 401 14.68 -3.12 -14.37
C TRP A 401 14.24 -2.31 -15.59
N LEU A 402 14.34 -2.87 -16.80
CA LEU A 402 13.93 -2.18 -18.04
C LEU A 402 12.42 -1.94 -18.09
N PHE A 403 11.59 -2.73 -17.40
CA PHE A 403 10.16 -2.45 -17.30
C PHE A 403 9.86 -1.18 -16.50
N GLU A 404 10.65 -0.89 -15.48
CA GLU A 404 10.44 0.26 -14.58
C GLU A 404 11.23 1.50 -15.00
N HIS A 405 12.38 1.33 -15.64
CA HIS A 405 13.36 2.41 -15.88
C HIS A 405 13.75 2.53 -17.35
N ARG A 406 12.83 2.16 -18.27
CA ARG A 406 13.05 2.23 -19.72
C ARG A 406 13.51 3.61 -20.18
N ASP A 407 12.97 4.66 -19.60
CA ASP A 407 13.21 6.05 -19.98
C ASP A 407 14.60 6.55 -19.55
N GLU A 408 15.30 5.81 -18.68
CA GLU A 408 16.68 6.10 -18.26
C GLU A 408 17.74 5.54 -19.21
N VAL A 409 17.33 4.76 -20.22
CA VAL A 409 18.25 4.23 -21.24
C VAL A 409 18.65 5.37 -22.19
N PRO A 410 19.94 5.72 -22.29
CA PRO A 410 20.39 6.78 -23.19
C PRO A 410 20.04 6.44 -24.65
N GLN A 411 19.49 7.38 -25.40
CA GLN A 411 19.21 7.17 -26.83
C GLN A 411 20.51 6.89 -27.61
N ALA A 412 20.50 5.87 -28.46
CA ALA A 412 21.66 5.51 -29.28
C ALA A 412 21.99 6.64 -30.27
N ALA A 413 23.21 7.18 -30.20
CA ALA A 413 23.69 8.15 -31.16
C ALA A 413 23.95 7.48 -32.51
N GLY A 414 23.04 7.66 -33.49
CA GLY A 414 23.39 7.50 -34.91
C GLY A 414 22.63 6.48 -35.76
N GLU A 415 21.46 5.99 -35.37
CA GLU A 415 20.61 5.20 -36.29
C GLU A 415 19.33 5.97 -36.67
N PRO A 416 18.93 5.98 -37.97
CA PRO A 416 17.72 6.67 -38.39
C PRO A 416 16.49 5.98 -37.81
N ALA A 417 15.63 6.76 -37.15
CA ALA A 417 14.41 6.29 -36.52
C ALA A 417 13.48 5.59 -37.53
N GLU A 418 13.43 4.26 -37.49
CA GLU A 418 12.23 3.56 -37.95
C GLU A 418 11.10 3.92 -36.99
N ALA A 419 9.96 4.33 -37.57
CA ALA A 419 8.79 4.78 -36.85
C ALA A 419 8.21 3.63 -36.02
N ALA A 420 8.70 3.48 -34.79
CA ALA A 420 7.97 2.82 -33.73
C ALA A 420 6.63 3.57 -33.53
N PRO A 421 5.51 2.86 -33.28
CA PRO A 421 4.26 3.52 -32.93
C PRO A 421 4.56 4.41 -31.73
N ALA A 422 4.19 5.68 -31.83
CA ALA A 422 4.49 6.71 -30.84
C ALA A 422 4.25 6.15 -29.43
N ALA A 423 5.35 5.91 -28.71
CA ALA A 423 5.30 5.69 -27.28
C ALA A 423 4.66 6.95 -26.71
N VAL A 424 3.41 6.82 -26.30
CA VAL A 424 2.72 7.83 -25.52
C VAL A 424 3.58 7.95 -24.26
N ALA A 425 4.33 9.04 -24.13
CA ALA A 425 5.02 9.38 -22.89
C ALA A 425 4.05 9.11 -21.73
N PRO A 426 4.48 8.50 -20.62
CA PRO A 426 3.59 8.30 -19.48
C PRO A 426 3.06 9.68 -19.12
N ARG A 427 1.78 9.89 -19.43
CA ARG A 427 1.12 11.15 -19.16
C ARG A 427 1.15 11.24 -17.64
N ALA A 428 1.90 12.20 -17.09
CA ALA A 428 1.84 12.49 -15.67
C ALA A 428 0.36 12.63 -15.33
N VAL A 429 -0.19 11.65 -14.61
CA VAL A 429 -1.61 11.66 -14.27
C VAL A 429 -1.73 12.75 -13.22
N GLU A 430 -2.22 13.92 -13.64
CA GLU A 430 -2.43 15.02 -12.72
C GLU A 430 -3.40 14.58 -11.64
N MET A 431 -2.87 14.47 -10.41
CA MET A 431 -3.68 14.18 -9.24
C MET A 431 -4.66 15.31 -9.01
N ARG A 432 -5.87 14.96 -8.59
CA ARG A 432 -6.87 15.96 -8.23
C ARG A 432 -6.37 16.70 -6.99
N ASP A 433 -6.61 18.00 -6.98
CA ASP A 433 -6.30 18.86 -5.86
C ASP A 433 -7.48 19.79 -5.58
N GLY A 434 -7.59 20.27 -4.34
CA GLY A 434 -8.72 21.08 -3.91
C GLY A 434 -8.50 21.72 -2.55
N ASN A 435 -9.59 22.14 -1.92
CA ASN A 435 -9.54 22.69 -0.57
C ASN A 435 -9.11 21.62 0.47
N SER A 436 -8.81 22.08 1.67
CA SER A 436 -8.32 21.24 2.77
C SER A 436 -9.41 20.74 3.71
N THR A 437 -10.68 21.00 3.41
CA THR A 437 -11.81 20.76 4.32
C THR A 437 -12.58 19.51 3.92
N TYR A 438 -12.81 18.64 4.89
CA TYR A 438 -13.45 17.35 4.68
C TYR A 438 -14.59 17.11 5.67
N GLN A 439 -15.54 16.28 5.27
CA GLN A 439 -16.61 15.75 6.09
C GLN A 439 -16.51 14.23 6.16
N LEU A 440 -16.69 13.66 7.36
CA LEU A 440 -16.73 12.21 7.55
C LEU A 440 -17.99 11.62 6.89
N VAL A 441 -17.81 10.75 5.91
CA VAL A 441 -18.91 10.11 5.15
C VAL A 441 -18.97 8.60 5.29
N GLY A 442 -17.94 7.98 5.84
CA GLY A 442 -17.92 6.53 6.01
C GLY A 442 -16.80 6.08 6.94
N PHE A 443 -16.95 4.89 7.51
CA PHE A 443 -15.88 4.22 8.23
C PHE A 443 -16.08 2.70 8.23
N ILE A 444 -14.98 1.97 8.34
CA ILE A 444 -14.95 0.51 8.43
C ILE A 444 -14.38 0.14 9.79
N SER A 445 -15.11 -0.71 10.51
CA SER A 445 -14.75 -1.17 11.85
C SER A 445 -14.35 -2.63 11.82
N HIS A 446 -13.25 -2.95 12.51
CA HIS A 446 -12.79 -4.33 12.73
C HIS A 446 -13.17 -4.78 14.14
N MET A 447 -13.95 -5.85 14.25
CA MET A 447 -14.30 -6.53 15.49
C MET A 447 -13.44 -7.78 15.66
N GLY A 448 -12.55 -7.81 16.64
CA GLY A 448 -11.60 -8.92 16.79
C GLY A 448 -10.27 -8.47 17.38
N SER A 449 -9.52 -9.44 17.90
CA SER A 449 -8.27 -9.20 18.63
C SER A 449 -7.01 -9.23 17.78
N SER A 450 -7.09 -9.69 16.53
CA SER A 450 -5.97 -9.82 15.59
C SER A 450 -6.38 -9.32 14.19
N PRO A 451 -5.47 -8.73 13.39
CA PRO A 451 -5.76 -8.33 12.01
C PRO A 451 -6.24 -9.51 11.13
N HIS A 452 -5.74 -10.71 11.43
CA HIS A 452 -6.02 -11.94 10.67
C HIS A 452 -7.21 -12.72 11.22
N SER A 453 -7.86 -12.24 12.28
CA SER A 453 -8.98 -12.90 12.93
C SER A 453 -10.00 -11.89 13.48
N GLY A 454 -11.13 -11.75 12.81
CA GLY A 454 -12.23 -10.91 13.24
C GLY A 454 -13.38 -10.82 12.24
N HIS A 455 -14.13 -9.72 12.32
CA HIS A 455 -15.26 -9.41 11.47
C HIS A 455 -15.27 -7.92 11.11
N TYR A 456 -15.53 -7.59 9.84
CA TYR A 456 -15.56 -6.22 9.35
C TYR A 456 -16.99 -5.79 9.05
N VAL A 457 -17.31 -4.55 9.42
CA VAL A 457 -18.56 -3.88 9.03
C VAL A 457 -18.26 -2.46 8.58
N ALA A 458 -19.10 -1.92 7.70
CA ALA A 458 -19.01 -0.53 7.28
C ALA A 458 -20.21 0.26 7.80
N HIS A 459 -19.98 1.50 8.23
CA HIS A 459 -21.02 2.48 8.44
C HIS A 459 -20.81 3.60 7.43
N LEU A 460 -21.82 3.87 6.60
CA LEU A 460 -21.73 4.84 5.52
C LEU A 460 -22.87 5.85 5.63
N LEU A 461 -22.56 7.12 5.42
CA LEU A 461 -23.54 8.20 5.37
C LEU A 461 -24.22 8.19 3.99
N ARG A 462 -25.55 7.99 3.98
CA ARG A 462 -26.39 8.01 2.78
C ARG A 462 -27.45 9.09 2.94
N GLY A 463 -27.32 10.17 2.17
CA GLY A 463 -28.07 11.39 2.44
C GLY A 463 -27.71 11.90 3.84
N ASP A 464 -28.70 12.05 4.70
CA ASP A 464 -28.51 12.52 6.09
C ASP A 464 -28.55 11.39 7.13
N GLN A 465 -28.51 10.12 6.70
CA GLN A 465 -28.64 8.97 7.60
C GLN A 465 -27.43 8.03 7.52
N TRP A 466 -26.95 7.60 8.68
CA TRP A 466 -25.94 6.55 8.78
C TRP A 466 -26.57 5.18 8.55
N VAL A 467 -25.92 4.36 7.73
CA VAL A 467 -26.37 3.02 7.40
C VAL A 467 -25.25 2.03 7.73
N LEU A 468 -25.58 1.03 8.55
CA LEU A 468 -24.73 -0.11 8.86
C LEU A 468 -24.84 -1.15 7.74
N PHE A 469 -23.71 -1.50 7.16
CA PHE A 469 -23.53 -2.61 6.22
C PHE A 469 -22.73 -3.71 6.92
N ASN A 470 -23.44 -4.78 7.31
CA ASN A 470 -22.88 -5.96 7.94
C ASN A 470 -23.21 -7.18 7.07
N ASP A 471 -22.34 -7.43 6.08
CA ASP A 471 -22.56 -8.43 5.04
C ASP A 471 -23.95 -8.27 4.40
N GLU A 472 -24.83 -9.27 4.55
CA GLU A 472 -26.18 -9.28 4.01
C GLU A 472 -27.13 -8.32 4.74
N LYS A 473 -26.84 -8.01 6.02
CA LYS A 473 -27.68 -7.15 6.84
C LYS A 473 -27.34 -5.68 6.57
N VAL A 474 -28.33 -4.92 6.10
CA VAL A 474 -28.23 -3.47 5.91
C VAL A 474 -29.32 -2.79 6.72
N ALA A 475 -28.95 -1.86 7.59
CA ALA A 475 -29.89 -1.21 8.50
C ALA A 475 -29.49 0.23 8.82
N TYR A 476 -30.48 1.08 9.12
CA TYR A 476 -30.22 2.44 9.58
C TYR A 476 -29.59 2.41 10.97
N SER A 477 -28.38 2.96 11.06
CA SER A 477 -27.62 3.10 12.31
C SER A 477 -28.20 4.24 13.14
N GLN A 478 -28.35 4.02 14.44
CA GLN A 478 -28.87 5.04 15.37
C GLN A 478 -27.73 5.76 16.08
N GLN A 479 -26.69 5.02 16.47
CA GLN A 479 -25.52 5.51 17.18
C GLN A 479 -24.25 4.94 16.55
N PRO A 480 -23.81 5.48 15.40
CA PRO A 480 -22.66 4.97 14.68
C PRO A 480 -21.40 5.03 15.57
N PRO A 481 -20.68 3.90 15.75
CA PRO A 481 -19.58 3.76 16.70
C PRO A 481 -18.25 4.30 16.14
N LYS A 482 -18.25 5.57 15.72
CA LYS A 482 -17.13 6.23 15.01
C LYS A 482 -15.79 6.02 15.71
N GLN A 483 -15.75 6.15 17.04
CA GLN A 483 -14.54 6.05 17.85
C GLN A 483 -13.82 4.70 17.82
N LEU A 484 -14.47 3.63 17.35
CA LEU A 484 -13.93 2.27 17.27
C LEU A 484 -13.44 1.90 15.87
N ALA A 485 -13.61 2.78 14.88
CA ALA A 485 -13.33 2.41 13.50
C ALA A 485 -11.83 2.25 13.21
N TYR A 486 -11.55 1.40 12.24
CA TYR A 486 -10.22 1.07 11.75
C TYR A 486 -9.82 1.94 10.55
N LEU A 487 -10.73 2.10 9.59
CA LEU A 487 -10.59 2.98 8.43
C LEU A 487 -11.68 4.04 8.44
N TYR A 488 -11.34 5.27 8.06
CA TYR A 488 -12.27 6.38 7.88
C TYR A 488 -12.24 6.86 6.43
N ILE A 489 -13.39 7.31 5.94
CA ILE A 489 -13.60 7.84 4.59
C ILE A 489 -14.12 9.27 4.77
N TYR A 490 -13.29 10.23 4.40
CA TYR A 490 -13.59 11.66 4.45
C TYR A 490 -13.81 12.18 3.04
N LYS A 491 -14.92 12.87 2.79
CA LYS A 491 -15.22 13.51 1.50
C LYS A 491 -14.87 14.99 1.59
N ARG A 492 -14.15 15.51 0.59
CA ARG A 492 -13.86 16.93 0.46
C ARG A 492 -15.14 17.75 0.25
N VAL A 493 -15.26 18.87 0.97
CA VAL A 493 -16.46 19.73 1.01
C VAL A 493 -16.47 20.77 -0.10
#